data_AF-A0A7L5DQ83-F1
#
_entry.id   AF-A0A7L5DQ83-F1
#
_cell.length_a   1.000
_cell.length_b   1.000
_cell.length_c   1.000
_cell.angle_alpha   90.00
_cell.angle_beta   90.00
_cell.angle_gamma   90.00
#
_symmetry.space_group_name_H-M   'P 1'
#
loop_
_entity.id
_entity.type
_entity.pdbx_description
1 polymer ?
#
loop_
_entity_poly.entity_id
_entity_poly.type
_entity_poly.pdbx_seq_one_letter_code
_entity_poly.pdbx_strand_id
1 'polypeptide(L)' 'MSEAKTSINIPSGWTLSQQEISNGVYHVRLTAYFGSIVEMMGTELDELVAHCVESANNIDKQLGHQ' A
#
# COMPACT_ATOMS: atom_id res chain seq x y z
N MET A 1 23.58 6.56 -5.56
CA MET A 1 22.50 5.81 -6.22
C MET A 1 21.22 6.51 -5.82
N SER A 2 20.52 7.09 -6.79
CA SER A 2 19.33 7.91 -6.52
C SER A 2 18.19 6.97 -6.20
N GLU A 3 17.73 6.94 -4.94
CA GLU A 3 16.45 6.34 -4.58
C GLU A 3 15.39 6.98 -5.48
N ALA A 4 14.89 6.21 -6.45
CA ALA A 4 13.70 6.56 -7.19
C ALA A 4 12.57 6.57 -6.16
N LYS A 5 12.35 7.72 -5.54
CA LYS A 5 11.25 7.96 -4.62
C LYS A 5 10.00 8.04 -5.47
N THR A 6 9.53 6.88 -5.94
CA THR A 6 8.23 6.74 -6.59
C THR A 6 7.25 7.46 -5.67
N SER A 7 6.70 8.57 -6.15
CA SER A 7 5.81 9.39 -5.35
C SER A 7 4.46 8.68 -5.35
N ILE A 8 4.36 7.68 -4.48
CA ILE A 8 3.16 6.86 -4.34
C ILE A 8 2.15 7.71 -3.59
N ASN A 9 1.01 7.98 -4.24
CA ASN A 9 -0.06 8.78 -3.65
C ASN A 9 -0.91 7.92 -2.71
N ILE A 10 -0.49 7.84 -1.46
CA ILE A 10 -1.22 7.12 -0.41
C ILE A 10 -2.46 7.91 -0.02
N PRO A 11 -3.66 7.30 0.01
CA PRO A 11 -4.87 8.00 0.39
C PRO A 11 -4.76 8.57 1.82
N SER A 12 -5.39 9.72 2.04
CA SER A 12 -5.38 10.39 3.35
C SER A 12 -5.90 9.46 4.45
N GLY A 13 -5.22 9.41 5.59
CA GLY A 13 -5.61 8.55 6.71
C GLY A 13 -5.16 7.09 6.59
N TRP A 14 -4.38 6.75 5.56
CA TRP A 14 -3.75 5.45 5.41
C TRP A 14 -2.25 5.51 5.70
N THR A 15 -1.72 4.44 6.29
CA THR A 15 -0.29 4.26 6.57
C THR A 15 0.23 3.05 5.80
N LEU A 16 1.28 3.26 5.01
CA LEU A 16 1.97 2.21 4.27
C LEU A 16 3.11 1.61 5.09
N SER A 17 3.15 0.28 5.17
CA SER A 17 4.25 -0.51 5.70
C SER A 17 4.74 -1.47 4.63
N GLN A 18 6.06 -1.55 4.46
CA GLN A 18 6.71 -2.44 3.51
C GLN A 18 7.78 -3.23 4.27
N GLN A 19 7.76 -4.55 4.15
CA GLN A 19 8.72 -5.42 4.81
C GLN A 19 9.17 -6.52 3.86
N GLU A 20 10.47 -6.70 3.68
CA GLU A 20 10.99 -7.90 3.02
C GLU A 20 10.92 -9.08 4.01
N ILE A 21 10.24 -10.15 3.60
CA ILE A 21 10.04 -11.34 4.42
C ILE A 21 11.07 -12.42 4.08
N SER A 22 11.38 -12.62 2.80
CA SER A 22 12.39 -13.60 2.36
C SER A 22 12.74 -13.43 0.89
N ASN A 23 14.04 -13.42 0.55
CA ASN A 23 14.57 -13.56 -0.81
C ASN A 23 13.82 -12.72 -1.87
N GLY A 24 13.67 -11.42 -1.63
CA GLY A 24 12.97 -10.51 -2.54
C GLY A 24 11.44 -10.64 -2.53
N VAL A 25 10.85 -11.42 -1.62
CA VAL A 25 9.42 -11.40 -1.33
C VAL A 25 9.14 -10.31 -0.30
N TYR A 26 8.30 -9.36 -0.69
CA TYR A 26 7.85 -8.25 0.11
C TYR A 26 6.44 -8.48 0.61
N HIS A 27 6.18 -8.07 1.84
CA HIS A 27 4.85 -7.88 2.40
C HIS A 27 4.57 -6.38 2.44
N VAL A 28 3.55 -5.98 1.71
CA VAL A 28 3.05 -4.61 1.66
C VAL A 28 1.73 -4.56 2.39
N ARG A 29 1.59 -3.59 3.31
CA ARG A 29 0.39 -3.39 4.10
C ARG A 29 0.02 -1.92 4.17
N LEU A 30 -1.22 -1.62 3.80
CA LEU A 30 -1.88 -0.34 4.02
C LEU A 30 -2.88 -0.49 5.15
N THR A 31 -2.76 0.35 6.17
CA THR A 31 -3.70 0.39 7.31
C THR A 31 -4.37 1.74 7.37
N ALA A 32 -5.69 1.74 7.27
CA ALA A 32 -6.52 2.93 7.48
C ALA A 32 -6.63 3.24 8.98
N TYR A 33 -6.74 4.52 9.32
CA TYR A 33 -6.98 4.97 10.68
C TYR A 33 -8.25 4.35 11.30
N PHE A 34 -9.28 4.12 10.48
CA PHE A 34 -10.55 3.53 10.89
C PHE A 34 -10.53 1.99 10.97
N GLY A 35 -9.37 1.35 10.75
CA GLY A 35 -9.15 -0.07 10.99
C GLY A 35 -9.21 -0.97 9.76
N SER A 36 -9.58 -0.46 8.57
CA SER A 36 -9.46 -1.24 7.33
C SER A 36 -8.00 -1.51 6.98
N ILE A 37 -7.73 -2.70 6.47
CA ILE A 37 -6.39 -3.14 6.10
C ILE A 37 -6.45 -3.70 4.68
N VAL A 38 -5.48 -3.30 3.87
CA VAL A 38 -5.16 -3.93 2.60
C VAL A 38 -3.75 -4.46 2.71
N GLU A 39 -3.54 -5.74 2.42
CA GLU A 39 -2.21 -6.32 2.43
C GLU A 39 -1.99 -7.28 1.27
N MET A 40 -0.75 -7.36 0.81
CA MET A 40 -0.36 -8.17 -0.33
C MET A 40 1.08 -8.62 -0.17
N MET A 41 1.40 -9.80 -0.71
CA MET A 41 2.76 -10.35 -0.71
C MET A 41 3.16 -10.74 -2.12
N GLY A 42 4.44 -10.55 -2.47
CA GLY A 42 4.96 -10.89 -3.79
C GLY A 42 6.38 -10.38 -3.99
N THR A 43 6.92 -10.54 -5.18
CA THR A 43 8.31 -10.14 -5.47
C THR A 43 8.44 -8.74 -6.06
N GLU A 44 7.40 -8.26 -6.74
CA GLU A 44 7.39 -6.96 -7.42
C GLU A 44 6.87 -5.86 -6.49
N LEU A 45 7.76 -5.26 -5.69
CA LEU A 45 7.39 -4.29 -4.66
C LEU A 45 6.54 -3.12 -5.20
N ASP A 46 6.93 -2.52 -6.33
CA ASP A 46 6.21 -1.39 -6.91
C ASP A 46 4.78 -1.77 -7.34
N GLU A 47 4.58 -2.97 -7.91
CA GLU A 47 3.25 -3.47 -8.29
C GLU A 47 2.40 -3.74 -7.05
N LEU A 48 2.96 -4.39 -6.03
CA LEU A 48 2.26 -4.65 -4.76
C LEU A 48 1.77 -3.36 -4.12
N VAL A 49 2.62 -2.33 -4.09
CA VAL A 49 2.23 -1.03 -3.52
C VAL A 49 1.15 -0.37 -4.38
N ALA A 50 1.27 -0.37 -5.71
CA ALA A 50 0.27 0.20 -6.60
C ALA A 50 -1.11 -0.47 -6.40
N HIS A 51 -1.15 -1.80 -6.33
CA HIS A 51 -2.38 -2.55 -6.08
C HIS A 51 -2.97 -2.30 -4.69
N CYS A 52 -2.12 -2.20 -3.67
CA CYS A 52 -2.59 -1.85 -2.33
C CYS A 52 -3.23 -0.46 -2.31
N VAL A 53 -2.62 0.52 -2.96
CA VAL A 53 -3.13 1.89 -3.04
C VAL A 53 -4.44 1.98 -3.81
N GLU A 54 -4.56 1.27 -4.95
CA GLU A 54 -5.81 1.20 -5.70
C GLU A 54 -6.94 0.62 -4.84
N SER A 55 -6.66 -0.46 -4.13
CA SER A 55 -7.62 -1.12 -3.24
C SER A 55 -8.02 -0.22 -2.07
N ALA A 56 -7.08 0.50 -1.45
CA ALA A 56 -7.35 1.46 -0.39
C ALA A 56 -8.26 2.61 -0.87
N ASN A 57 -7.97 3.17 -2.05
CA ASN A 57 -8.83 4.17 -2.69
C ASN A 57 -10.24 3.64 -2.97
N ASN A 58 -10.36 2.39 -3.41
CA ASN A 58 -11.66 1.78 -3.67
C ASN A 58 -12.46 1.53 -2.38
N ILE A 59 -11.79 1.26 -1.26
CA ILE A 59 -12.42 1.17 0.06
C ILE A 59 -12.92 2.55 0.49
N ASP A 60 -12.09 3.59 0.42
CA ASP A 60 -12.51 4.96 0.80
C ASP A 60 -13.70 5.45 -0.03
N LYS A 61 -13.71 5.18 -1.34
CA LYS A 61 -14.84 5.48 -2.23
C LYS A 61 -16.13 4.78 -1.80
N GLN A 62 -16.05 3.52 -1.37
CA GLN A 62 -17.22 2.76 -0.91
C GLN A 62 -17.74 3.24 0.44
N LEU A 63 -16.85 3.73 1.31
CA LEU A 63 -17.20 4.25 2.62
C LEU A 63 -17.66 5.72 2.60
N GLY A 64 -17.49 6.42 1.47
CA GLY A 64 -17.90 7.82 1.33
C GLY A 64 -16.99 8.82 2.05
N HIS A 65 -15.76 8.41 2.39
CA HIS A 65 -14.74 9.30 2.94
C HIS A 65 -14.05 10.04 1.78
N GLN A 66 -14.57 11.20 1.37
CA GLN A 66 -13.91 12.17 0.48
C GLN A 66 -13.60 13.47 1.20
#